data_AF-A0A257JP16-F1
#
_entry.id   AF-A0A257JP16-F1
#
_cell.length_a   1.000
_cell.length_b   1.000
_cell.length_c   1.000
_cell.angle_alpha   90.00
_cell.angle_beta   90.00
_cell.angle_gamma   90.00
#
_symmetry.space_group_name_H-M   'P 1'
#
loop_
_entity.id
_entity.type
_entity.pdbx_description
1 polymer ?
#
loop_
_entity_poly.entity_id
_entity_poly.type
_entity_poly.pdbx_seq_one_letter_code
_entity_poly.pdbx_strand_id
1 'polypeptide(L)' 'MLGKLAPRQSSGKVRYLTHPQVLIEPDKPVPSWSLNETGRARVQALAANLGVLAATTRIISSDETKAQV' A
#
# COMPACT_ATOMS: atom_id res chain seq x y z
N MET A 1 42.44 23.12 -1.20
CA MET A 1 41.80 21.81 -0.93
C MET A 1 40.29 22.00 -0.95
N LEU A 2 39.62 21.66 -2.05
CA LEU A 2 38.15 21.60 -2.10
C LEU A 2 37.70 20.26 -1.50
N GLY A 3 37.01 20.30 -0.37
CA GLY A 3 36.38 19.12 0.22
C GLY A 3 35.30 18.58 -0.72
N LYS A 4 35.45 17.33 -1.18
CA LYS A 4 34.42 16.62 -1.92
C LYS A 4 33.19 16.48 -1.02
N LEU A 5 32.12 17.21 -1.33
CA LEU A 5 30.79 16.95 -0.76
C LEU A 5 30.38 15.55 -1.20
N ALA A 6 30.38 14.60 -0.26
CA ALA A 6 29.86 13.26 -0.52
C ALA A 6 28.38 13.37 -0.89
N PRO A 7 27.90 12.64 -1.92
CA PRO A 7 26.50 12.67 -2.30
C PRO A 7 25.65 12.23 -1.09
N ARG A 8 24.65 13.04 -0.75
CA ARG A 8 23.65 12.71 0.27
C ARG A 8 22.82 11.54 -0.26
N GLN A 9 23.20 10.32 0.11
CA GLN A 9 22.38 9.14 -0.14
C GLN A 9 21.10 9.28 0.69
N SER A 10 20.02 9.80 0.11
CA SER A 10 18.71 9.67 0.71
C SER A 10 18.23 8.25 0.47
N SER A 11 18.30 7.37 1.46
CA SER A 11 17.67 6.05 1.39
C SER A 11 16.14 6.23 1.45
N GLY A 12 15.53 6.44 0.28
CA GLY A 12 14.08 6.41 0.16
C GLY A 12 13.55 5.00 0.46
N LYS A 13 12.48 4.90 1.26
CA LYS A 13 11.81 3.61 1.53
C LYS A 13 10.61 3.48 0.60
N VAL A 14 10.65 2.48 -0.27
CA VAL A 14 9.48 2.05 -1.06
C VAL A 14 8.82 0.86 -0.36
N ARG A 15 7.49 0.85 -0.34
CA ARG A 15 6.67 -0.23 0.20
C ARG A 15 5.81 -0.77 -0.93
N TYR A 16 5.83 -2.07 -1.13
CA TYR A 16 4.95 -2.76 -2.08
C TYR A 16 3.96 -3.61 -1.30
N LEU A 17 2.67 -3.40 -1.55
CA LEU A 17 1.57 -4.08 -0.87
C LEU A 17 0.71 -4.79 -1.90
N THR A 18 0.36 -6.04 -1.62
CA THR A 18 -0.64 -6.79 -2.39
C THR A 18 -2.02 -6.61 -1.75
N HIS A 19 -3.09 -6.72 -2.53
CA HIS A 19 -4.43 -6.73 -1.95
C HIS A 19 -4.57 -7.94 -0.99
N PRO A 20 -5.28 -7.77 0.14
CA PRO A 20 -5.59 -8.89 1.04
C PRO A 20 -6.79 -9.69 0.51
N GLN A 21 -7.50 -10.39 1.38
CA GLN A 21 -8.59 -11.28 1.00
C GLN A 21 -9.75 -10.54 0.33
N VAL A 22 -10.23 -11.12 -0.77
CA VAL A 22 -11.36 -10.63 -1.54
C VAL A 22 -12.65 -11.35 -1.17
N LEU A 23 -13.77 -10.68 -1.39
CA LEU A 23 -15.07 -11.33 -1.52
C LEU A 23 -15.19 -11.83 -2.96
N ILE A 24 -15.49 -13.11 -3.14
CA ILE A 24 -15.74 -13.67 -4.47
C ILE A 24 -17.15 -13.24 -4.87
N GLU A 25 -17.25 -12.39 -5.89
CA GLU A 25 -18.50 -11.81 -6.36
C GLU A 25 -18.74 -12.22 -7.83
N PRO A 26 -19.33 -13.40 -8.09
CA PRO A 26 -19.40 -13.97 -9.45
C PRO A 26 -20.19 -13.11 -10.44
N ASP A 27 -21.09 -12.28 -9.94
CA ASP A 27 -21.90 -11.36 -10.76
C ASP A 27 -21.16 -10.06 -11.12
N LYS A 28 -19.92 -9.88 -10.65
CA LYS A 28 -19.07 -8.72 -10.93
C LYS A 28 -17.83 -9.13 -11.74
N PRO A 29 -17.35 -8.28 -12.66
CA PRO A 29 -16.02 -8.44 -13.23
C PRO A 29 -14.96 -8.56 -12.13
N VAL A 30 -13.96 -9.44 -12.31
CA VAL A 30 -12.89 -9.70 -11.33
C VAL A 30 -12.17 -8.42 -10.84
N PRO A 31 -11.90 -7.41 -11.69
CA PRO A 31 -11.33 -6.14 -11.22
C PRO A 31 -12.21 -5.39 -10.21
N SER A 32 -13.53 -5.62 -10.25
CA SER A 32 -14.55 -4.99 -9.41
C SER A 32 -14.86 -5.78 -8.13
N TRP A 33 -14.15 -6.87 -7.86
CA TRP A 33 -14.30 -7.61 -6.61
C TRP A 33 -13.79 -6.80 -5.43
N SER A 34 -14.59 -6.79 -4.36
CA SER A 34 -14.29 -6.06 -3.13
C SER A 34 -13.39 -6.87 -2.19
N LEU A 35 -12.84 -6.23 -1.16
CA LEU A 35 -12.30 -6.98 -0.02
C LEU A 35 -13.44 -7.69 0.73
N ASN A 36 -13.14 -8.83 1.35
CA ASN A 36 -14.04 -9.40 2.36
C ASN A 36 -13.72 -8.82 3.75
N GLU A 37 -14.44 -9.27 4.77
CA GLU A 37 -14.29 -8.72 6.12
C GLU A 37 -12.88 -8.94 6.71
N THR A 38 -12.30 -10.12 6.50
CA THR A 38 -10.91 -10.39 6.91
C THR A 38 -9.92 -9.49 6.18
N GLY A 39 -10.12 -9.27 4.88
CA GLY A 39 -9.29 -8.38 4.08
C GLY A 39 -9.35 -6.95 4.60
N ARG A 40 -10.55 -6.42 4.84
CA ARG A 40 -10.76 -5.09 5.42
C ARG A 40 -10.12 -4.95 6.79
N ALA A 41 -10.33 -5.90 7.70
CA ALA A 41 -9.75 -5.86 9.03
C ALA A 41 -8.21 -5.79 9.00
N ARG A 42 -7.56 -6.45 8.04
CA ARG A 42 -6.10 -6.40 7.88
C ARG A 42 -5.61 -5.04 7.38
N VAL A 43 -6.31 -4.41 6.44
CA VAL A 43 -6.00 -3.04 6.01
C VAL A 43 -6.13 -2.08 7.18
N GLN A 44 -7.21 -2.18 7.94
CA GLN A 44 -7.44 -1.34 9.12
C GLN A 44 -6.34 -1.51 10.18
N ALA A 45 -5.91 -2.75 10.44
CA ALA A 45 -4.81 -3.02 11.36
C ALA A 45 -3.47 -2.44 10.88
N LEU A 46 -3.18 -2.51 9.58
CA LEU A 46 -2.00 -1.88 8.99
C LEU A 46 -2.05 -0.35 9.09
N ALA A 47 -3.20 0.24 8.76
CA ALA A 47 -3.41 1.69 8.81
C ALA A 47 -3.32 2.24 10.24
N ALA A 48 -3.81 1.49 11.24
CA ALA A 48 -3.69 1.83 12.65
C ALA A 48 -2.22 1.82 13.14
N ASN A 49 -1.33 1.09 12.47
CA ASN A 49 0.08 1.04 12.82
C ASN A 49 0.89 2.15 12.10
N LEU A 50 0.75 3.38 12.59
CA LEU A 50 1.40 4.57 11.99
C LEU A 50 2.93 4.46 11.91
N GLY A 51 3.56 3.67 12.80
CA GLY A 51 5.00 3.47 12.80
C GLY A 51 5.51 2.77 11.54
N VAL A 52 4.81 1.74 11.06
CA VAL A 52 5.26 1.00 9.87
C VAL A 52 5.08 1.79 8.57
N LEU A 53 4.09 2.69 8.54
CA LEU A 53 3.81 3.57 7.41
C LEU A 53 4.50 4.94 7.50
N ALA A 54 5.28 5.20 8.56
CA ALA A 54 5.96 6.47 8.77
C ALA A 54 6.75 6.94 7.53
N ALA A 55 6.68 8.25 7.29
CA ALA A 55 7.28 8.94 6.14
C ALA A 55 6.78 8.49 4.75
N THR A 56 5.66 7.76 4.67
CA THR A 56 4.98 7.50 3.39
C THR A 56 4.19 8.74 2.99
N THR A 57 4.63 9.42 1.93
CA THR A 57 4.01 10.69 1.44
C THR A 57 3.22 10.52 0.15
N ARG A 58 3.30 9.34 -0.49
CA ARG A 58 2.59 9.03 -1.72
C ARG A 58 2.16 7.58 -1.71
N ILE A 59 0.91 7.35 -2.10
CA ILE A 59 0.32 6.04 -2.35
C ILE A 59 -0.08 6.00 -3.82
N ILE A 60 0.28 4.92 -4.50
CA ILE A 60 -0.13 4.65 -5.89
C ILE A 60 -0.75 3.25 -5.87
N SER A 61 -1.99 3.14 -6.34
CA SER A 61 -2.76 1.91 -6.38
C SER A 61 -3.22 1.62 -7.81
N SER A 62 -3.53 0.35 -8.11
CA SER A 62 -4.23 -0.03 -9.33
C SER A 62 -5.69 0.42 -9.28
N ASP A 63 -6.33 0.59 -10.44
CA ASP A 63 -7.75 0.97 -10.52
C ASP A 63 -8.74 -0.15 -10.11
N GLU A 64 -8.27 -1.31 -9.65
CA GLU A 64 -9.12 -2.40 -9.16
C GLU A 64 -9.74 -2.09 -7.78
N THR A 65 -11.01 -2.45 -7.57
CA THR A 65 -11.77 -2.12 -6.35
C THR A 65 -11.06 -2.58 -5.07
N LYS A 66 -10.52 -3.80 -5.05
CA LYS A 66 -9.77 -4.38 -3.92
C LYS A 66 -8.47 -3.65 -3.55
N ALA A 67 -7.97 -2.74 -4.38
CA ALA A 67 -6.77 -1.94 -4.14
C ALA A 67 -7.06 -0.50 -3.68
N GLN A 68 -8.34 -0.10 -3.64
CA GLN A 68 -8.79 1.27 -3.33
C GLN A 68 -9.40 1.40 -1.92
N VAL A 69 -9.36 0.33 -1.12
CA VAL A 69 -10.02 0.22 0.20
C VAL A 69 -9.03 0.39 1.34
#